data_AF-A0A966XHM2-F1
#
_entry.id   AF-A0A966XHM2-F1
#
_cell.length_a   1.000
_cell.length_b   1.000
_cell.length_c   1.000
_cell.angle_alpha   90.00
_cell.angle_beta   90.00
_cell.angle_gamma   90.00
#
_symmetry.space_group_name_H-M   'P 1'
#
loop_
_entity.id
_entity.type
_entity.pdbx_description
1 polymer ?
#
loop_
_entity_poly.entity_id
_entity_poly.type
_entity_poly.pdbx_seq_one_letter_code
_entity_poly.pdbx_strand_id
1 'polypeptide(L)'
;MDAYTNRYLTTKELAQLLRLGERKVYDLASSGDIPCVRAVGKLLFPRDAIDAWLSQTHSGPRPISKNQFPDVMVGSHDPLLDWALLQSDCGLARFFGGSNEGLERFVKKNASVCALSIHEDDGWNSTTGATRFANQPIVMMEFCKRERGLIVSHGNAPSITTISDLKRRRIARRHENSTSQRHLEALLREAGIDTKLAFAAQKVCRDDEELAMAVKSGHAEAALGLRSMAEKYGLSFVPLFQERFDLLVWHVMWFEPPFQ
;
A
#
# COMPACT_ATOMS: atom_id res chain seq x y z
N MET A 1 -27.67 -21.38 -9.03
CA MET A 1 -28.16 -20.65 -10.22
C MET A 1 -29.57 -20.17 -9.88
N ASP A 2 -29.93 -18.89 -9.72
CA ASP A 2 -29.26 -17.61 -9.88
C ASP A 2 -29.97 -16.65 -8.90
N ALA A 3 -29.28 -16.19 -7.83
CA ALA A 3 -29.81 -15.15 -6.94
C ALA A 3 -29.06 -13.82 -7.11
N TYR A 4 -28.08 -13.77 -8.02
CA TYR A 4 -27.19 -12.63 -8.26
C TYR A 4 -27.41 -11.94 -9.61
N THR A 5 -28.40 -12.36 -10.41
CA THR A 5 -28.50 -11.94 -11.83
C THR A 5 -29.78 -11.18 -12.17
N ASN A 6 -30.32 -10.39 -11.25
CA ASN A 6 -31.35 -9.42 -11.61
C ASN A 6 -30.92 -8.00 -11.23
N ARG A 7 -30.39 -7.28 -12.22
CA ARG A 7 -29.97 -5.87 -12.11
C ARG A 7 -31.12 -4.95 -11.65
N TYR A 8 -32.36 -5.37 -11.91
CA TYR A 8 -33.58 -4.70 -11.49
C TYR A 8 -34.50 -5.69 -10.78
N LEU A 9 -35.01 -5.31 -9.61
CA LEU A 9 -36.02 -6.05 -8.88
C LEU A 9 -37.41 -5.52 -9.26
N THR A 10 -38.39 -6.42 -9.30
CA THR A 10 -39.81 -6.09 -9.33
C THR A 10 -40.32 -5.70 -7.93
N THR A 11 -41.50 -5.10 -7.84
CA THR A 11 -42.15 -4.79 -6.54
C THR A 11 -42.25 -6.03 -5.64
N LYS A 12 -42.59 -7.19 -6.21
CA LYS A 12 -42.69 -8.45 -5.47
C LYS A 12 -41.34 -8.94 -4.96
N GLU A 13 -40.30 -8.90 -5.79
CA GLU A 13 -38.95 -9.31 -5.39
C GLU A 13 -38.38 -8.39 -4.30
N LEU A 14 -38.61 -7.06 -4.41
CA LEU A 14 -38.17 -6.12 -3.38
C LEU A 14 -38.96 -6.29 -2.07
N ALA A 15 -40.28 -6.53 -2.16
CA ALA A 15 -41.11 -6.82 -1.00
C ALA A 15 -40.61 -8.07 -0.25
N GLN A 16 -40.27 -9.12 -1.00
CA GLN A 16 -39.70 -10.35 -0.43
C GLN A 16 -38.31 -10.09 0.18
N LEU A 17 -37.45 -9.32 -0.48
CA LEU A 17 -36.11 -8.98 0.01
C LEU A 17 -36.17 -8.21 1.35
N LEU A 18 -37.04 -7.20 1.43
CA LEU A 18 -37.19 -6.35 2.62
C LEU A 18 -38.13 -6.94 3.68
N ARG A 19 -38.79 -8.07 3.37
CA ARG A 19 -39.85 -8.67 4.19
C ARG A 19 -40.98 -7.68 4.50
N LEU A 20 -41.40 -6.92 3.48
CA LEU A 20 -42.49 -5.96 3.54
C LEU A 20 -43.67 -6.43 2.67
N GLY A 21 -44.86 -5.88 2.89
CA GLY A 21 -45.97 -6.06 1.96
C GLY A 21 -45.79 -5.23 0.68
N GLU A 22 -46.20 -5.75 -0.49
CA GLU A 22 -46.05 -5.06 -1.78
C GLU A 22 -46.69 -3.65 -1.80
N ARG A 23 -47.82 -3.48 -1.09
CA ARG A 23 -48.45 -2.16 -0.91
C ARG A 23 -47.51 -1.14 -0.25
N LYS A 24 -46.76 -1.57 0.77
CA LYS A 24 -45.82 -0.69 1.48
C LYS A 24 -44.64 -0.31 0.59
N VAL A 25 -44.18 -1.22 -0.27
CA VAL A 25 -43.15 -0.92 -1.29
C VAL A 25 -43.67 0.11 -2.29
N TYR A 26 -44.93 -0.01 -2.72
CA TYR A 26 -45.55 0.96 -3.62
C TYR A 26 -45.68 2.36 -2.97
N ASP A 27 -46.08 2.41 -1.71
CA ASP A 27 -46.20 3.66 -0.96
C ASP A 27 -44.83 4.37 -0.87
N LEU A 28 -43.78 3.63 -0.50
CA LEU A 28 -42.40 4.14 -0.42
C LEU A 28 -41.88 4.61 -1.79
N ALA A 29 -42.20 3.90 -2.86
CA ALA A 29 -41.83 4.32 -4.22
C ALA A 29 -42.56 5.59 -4.64
N SER A 30 -43.82 5.74 -4.23
CA SER A 30 -44.67 6.88 -4.56
C SER A 30 -44.33 8.14 -3.76
N SER A 31 -43.86 7.99 -2.51
CA SER A 31 -43.38 9.09 -1.67
C SER A 31 -41.94 9.51 -2.01
N GLY A 32 -41.22 8.73 -2.81
CA GLY A 32 -39.82 8.99 -3.17
C GLY A 32 -38.82 8.54 -2.10
N ASP A 33 -39.25 7.74 -1.13
CA ASP A 33 -38.42 7.29 0.00
C ASP A 33 -37.47 6.14 -0.38
N ILE A 34 -37.70 5.47 -1.53
CA ILE A 34 -36.83 4.42 -2.06
C ILE A 34 -36.44 4.66 -3.52
N PRO A 35 -35.20 4.29 -3.93
CA PRO A 35 -34.78 4.37 -5.32
C PRO A 35 -35.64 3.49 -6.24
N CYS A 36 -36.30 4.08 -7.23
CA CYS A 36 -37.08 3.35 -8.21
C CYS A 36 -36.96 3.97 -9.60
N VAL A 37 -37.19 3.15 -10.62
CA VAL A 37 -37.26 3.54 -12.03
C VAL A 37 -38.62 3.11 -12.55
N ARG A 38 -39.33 4.02 -13.22
CA ARG A 38 -40.57 3.69 -13.91
C ARG A 38 -40.26 3.42 -15.38
N ALA A 39 -40.38 2.16 -15.80
CA ALA A 39 -40.16 1.73 -17.18
C ALA A 39 -41.44 1.08 -17.71
N VAL A 40 -42.00 1.62 -18.80
CA VAL A 40 -43.18 1.06 -19.49
C VAL A 40 -44.35 0.79 -18.53
N GLY A 41 -44.64 1.74 -17.63
CA GLY A 41 -45.73 1.63 -16.65
C GLY A 41 -45.48 0.71 -15.45
N LYS A 42 -44.30 0.05 -15.38
CA LYS A 42 -43.91 -0.80 -14.24
C LYS A 42 -42.87 -0.10 -13.37
N LEU A 43 -42.95 -0.35 -12.07
CA LEU A 43 -41.90 0.03 -11.12
C LEU A 43 -40.82 -1.04 -11.10
N LEU A 44 -39.58 -0.61 -11.29
CA LEU A 44 -38.38 -1.43 -11.20
C LEU A 44 -37.43 -0.80 -10.19
N PHE A 45 -36.69 -1.63 -9.47
CA PHE A 45 -35.82 -1.21 -8.38
C PHE A 45 -34.39 -1.67 -8.68
N PRO A 46 -33.49 -0.76 -9.12
CA PRO A 46 -32.11 -1.13 -9.41
C PRO A 46 -31.43 -1.67 -8.14
N ARG A 47 -30.84 -2.86 -8.22
CA ARG A 47 -30.32 -3.56 -7.03
C ARG A 47 -29.27 -2.73 -6.28
N ASP A 48 -28.29 -2.20 -7.01
CA ASP A 48 -27.20 -1.40 -6.45
C ASP A 48 -27.72 -0.14 -5.74
N ALA A 49 -28.78 0.48 -6.27
CA ALA A 49 -29.39 1.66 -5.68
C ALA A 49 -30.14 1.32 -4.39
N ILE A 50 -30.86 0.19 -4.36
CA ILE A 50 -31.52 -0.30 -3.15
C ILE A 50 -30.49 -0.66 -2.07
N ASP A 51 -29.42 -1.36 -2.42
CA ASP A 51 -28.36 -1.74 -1.48
C ASP A 51 -27.66 -0.48 -0.91
N ALA A 52 -27.44 0.54 -1.75
CA ALA A 52 -26.93 1.85 -1.31
C ALA A 52 -27.90 2.59 -0.39
N TRP A 53 -29.20 2.57 -0.68
CA TRP A 53 -30.24 3.19 0.15
C TRP A 53 -30.35 2.50 1.52
N LEU A 54 -30.38 1.17 1.57
CA LEU A 54 -30.36 0.42 2.83
C LEU A 54 -29.12 0.76 3.66
N SER A 55 -27.99 0.94 2.98
CA SER A 55 -26.73 1.36 3.61
C SER A 55 -26.74 2.82 4.11
N GLN A 56 -27.71 3.65 3.71
CA GLN A 56 -27.86 5.04 4.18
C GLN A 56 -28.89 5.17 5.32
N THR A 57 -29.95 4.35 5.30
CA THR A 57 -31.14 4.48 6.19
C THR A 57 -31.03 3.66 7.50
N HIS A 58 -29.83 3.18 7.86
CA HIS A 58 -29.61 2.44 9.11
C HIS A 58 -29.58 3.40 10.31
N SER A 59 -30.07 2.92 11.45
CA SER A 59 -29.84 3.52 12.76
C SER A 59 -28.94 2.58 13.57
N GLY A 60 -27.81 3.09 14.08
CA GLY A 60 -26.79 2.32 14.80
C GLY A 60 -25.41 2.32 14.14
N PRO A 61 -24.38 1.74 14.78
CA PRO A 61 -23.04 1.67 14.21
C PRO A 61 -23.04 0.89 12.88
N ARG A 62 -22.52 1.50 11.81
CA ARG A 62 -22.34 0.80 10.52
C ARG A 62 -21.37 -0.36 10.70
N PRO A 63 -21.72 -1.60 10.35
CA PRO A 63 -20.71 -2.62 10.14
C PRO A 63 -19.74 -2.12 9.06
N ILE A 64 -18.45 -2.26 9.32
CA ILE A 64 -17.40 -1.95 8.35
C ILE A 64 -17.60 -2.90 7.17
N SER A 65 -18.02 -2.37 6.02
CA SER A 65 -18.22 -3.12 4.79
C SER A 65 -17.01 -2.97 3.88
N LYS A 66 -16.69 -4.00 3.09
CA LYS A 66 -15.59 -3.95 2.12
C LYS A 66 -15.70 -2.78 1.14
N ASN A 67 -16.91 -2.37 0.79
CA ASN A 67 -17.15 -1.26 -0.15
C ASN A 67 -16.65 0.10 0.38
N GLN A 68 -16.21 0.16 1.65
CA GLN A 68 -15.58 1.35 2.24
C GLN A 68 -14.08 1.44 1.94
N PHE A 69 -13.47 0.39 1.40
CA PHE A 69 -12.04 0.33 1.10
C PHE A 69 -11.84 0.03 -0.38
N PRO A 70 -11.06 0.85 -1.10
CA PRO A 70 -10.77 0.57 -2.50
C PRO A 70 -9.75 -0.56 -2.62
N ASP A 71 -9.81 -1.36 -3.69
CA ASP A 71 -8.85 -2.41 -4.02
C ASP A 71 -7.51 -1.79 -4.49
N VAL A 72 -6.84 -1.12 -3.55
CA VAL A 72 -5.62 -0.36 -3.75
C VAL A 72 -4.64 -0.74 -2.65
N MET A 73 -3.41 -1.03 -3.07
CA MET A 73 -2.25 -1.17 -2.20
C MET A 73 -1.40 0.10 -2.23
N VAL A 74 -1.04 0.60 -1.05
CA VAL A 74 -0.21 1.80 -0.87
C VAL A 74 1.05 1.49 -0.06
N GLY A 75 1.93 2.48 0.10
CA GLY A 75 3.11 2.38 0.95
C GLY A 75 4.37 2.04 0.20
N SER A 76 5.35 1.47 0.90
CA SER A 76 6.68 1.25 0.35
C SER A 76 6.67 0.24 -0.80
N HIS A 77 7.40 0.57 -1.86
CA HIS A 77 7.65 -0.38 -2.95
C HIS A 77 8.59 -1.50 -2.49
N ASP A 78 8.35 -2.71 -2.98
CA ASP A 78 9.24 -3.86 -2.86
C ASP A 78 9.19 -4.69 -4.15
N PRO A 79 10.34 -5.06 -4.75
CA PRO A 79 10.36 -5.84 -5.98
C PRO A 79 9.70 -7.22 -5.87
N LEU A 80 9.78 -7.90 -4.72
CA LEU A 80 9.15 -9.20 -4.51
C LEU A 80 7.62 -9.04 -4.40
N LEU A 81 7.15 -8.04 -3.66
CA LEU A 81 5.74 -7.70 -3.56
C LEU A 81 5.15 -7.28 -4.92
N ASP A 82 5.85 -6.41 -5.66
CA ASP A 82 5.39 -5.96 -6.98
C ASP A 82 5.24 -7.14 -7.96
N TRP A 83 6.21 -8.05 -7.96
CA TRP A 83 6.13 -9.30 -8.70
C TRP A 83 4.96 -10.17 -8.23
N ALA A 84 4.78 -10.35 -6.91
CA ALA A 84 3.73 -11.19 -6.35
C ALA A 84 2.32 -10.69 -6.75
N LEU A 85 2.08 -9.38 -6.70
CA LEU A 85 0.82 -8.77 -7.12
C LEU A 85 0.53 -8.97 -8.61
N LEU A 86 1.58 -8.91 -9.44
CA LEU A 86 1.45 -9.14 -10.88
C LEU A 86 1.22 -10.62 -11.22
N GLN A 87 1.82 -11.54 -10.47
CA GLN A 87 1.67 -12.97 -10.70
C GLN A 87 0.36 -13.55 -10.16
N SER A 88 -0.16 -12.99 -9.07
CA SER A 88 -1.43 -13.45 -8.48
C SER A 88 -2.65 -13.00 -9.29
N ASP A 89 -2.51 -11.96 -10.12
CA ASP A 89 -3.64 -11.28 -10.80
C ASP A 89 -4.75 -10.90 -9.81
N CYS A 90 -4.38 -10.51 -8.58
CA CYS A 90 -5.34 -10.30 -7.50
C CYS A 90 -6.20 -9.03 -7.66
N GLY A 91 -5.93 -8.21 -8.68
CA GLY A 91 -6.71 -7.01 -8.99
C GLY A 91 -6.45 -5.80 -8.08
N LEU A 92 -5.52 -5.89 -7.12
CA LEU A 92 -5.11 -4.73 -6.32
C LEU A 92 -4.35 -3.71 -7.18
N ALA A 93 -4.88 -2.49 -7.27
CA ALA A 93 -4.18 -1.39 -7.90
C ALA A 93 -2.96 -0.97 -7.07
N ARG A 94 -1.82 -0.79 -7.73
CA ARG A 94 -0.55 -0.44 -7.09
C ARG A 94 -0.38 1.07 -7.03
N PHE A 95 -0.29 1.62 -5.83
CA PHE A 95 0.00 3.05 -5.63
C PHE A 95 1.10 3.25 -4.58
N PHE A 96 2.30 2.82 -4.97
CA PHE A 96 3.48 2.86 -4.10
C PHE A 96 4.06 4.27 -3.94
N GLY A 97 4.69 4.48 -2.79
CA GLY A 97 5.36 5.69 -2.35
C GLY A 97 6.27 5.36 -1.17
N GLY A 98 6.27 6.20 -0.13
CA GLY A 98 6.96 5.91 1.13
C GLY A 98 6.03 5.28 2.18
N SER A 99 6.59 4.52 3.14
CA SER A 99 5.84 3.92 4.26
C SER A 99 4.93 4.93 4.96
N ASN A 100 5.43 6.12 5.28
CA ASN A 100 4.65 7.15 5.99
C ASN A 100 3.51 7.71 5.14
N GLU A 101 3.73 7.94 3.85
CA GLU A 101 2.67 8.43 2.95
C GLU A 101 1.59 7.36 2.77
N GLY A 102 1.99 6.10 2.59
CA GLY A 102 1.07 4.98 2.52
C GLY A 102 0.24 4.85 3.79
N LEU A 103 0.87 5.00 4.96
CA LEU A 103 0.20 4.97 6.25
C LEU A 103 -0.87 6.07 6.36
N GLU A 104 -0.57 7.30 5.94
CA GLU A 104 -1.54 8.40 5.95
C GLU A 104 -2.73 8.13 5.01
N ARG A 105 -2.49 7.51 3.85
CA ARG A 105 -3.56 7.08 2.93
C ARG A 105 -4.39 5.95 3.52
N PHE A 106 -3.73 4.99 4.17
CA PHE A 106 -4.37 3.85 4.81
C PHE A 106 -5.26 4.32 5.98
N VAL A 107 -4.79 5.19 6.87
CA VAL A 107 -5.59 5.78 7.97
C VAL A 107 -6.86 6.47 7.45
N LYS A 108 -6.78 7.14 6.29
CA LYS A 108 -7.92 7.78 5.63
C LYS A 108 -8.86 6.80 4.91
N LYS A 109 -8.61 5.49 5.01
CA LYS A 109 -9.34 4.41 4.33
C LYS A 109 -9.32 4.51 2.79
N ASN A 110 -8.30 5.16 2.23
CA ASN A 110 -8.12 5.29 0.78
C ASN A 110 -7.34 4.10 0.17
N ALA A 111 -7.17 3.02 0.93
CA ALA A 111 -6.46 1.81 0.52
C ALA A 111 -6.92 0.62 1.36
N SER A 112 -6.84 -0.58 0.80
CA SER A 112 -7.14 -1.84 1.48
C SER A 112 -5.92 -2.48 2.11
N VAL A 113 -4.74 -2.23 1.55
CA VAL A 113 -3.46 -2.77 2.02
C VAL A 113 -2.40 -1.67 2.03
N CYS A 114 -1.53 -1.67 3.04
CA CYS A 114 -0.39 -0.76 3.15
C CYS A 114 0.90 -1.53 3.44
N ALA A 115 1.89 -1.37 2.58
CA ALA A 115 3.21 -1.97 2.74
C ALA A 115 4.14 -1.03 3.54
N LEU A 116 4.77 -1.54 4.60
CA LEU A 116 5.53 -0.75 5.55
C LEU A 116 6.93 -1.31 5.82
N SER A 117 7.87 -0.38 5.92
CA SER A 117 9.18 -0.56 6.51
C SER A 117 9.56 0.75 7.19
N ILE A 118 9.27 0.83 8.48
CA ILE A 118 9.56 1.95 9.37
C ILE A 118 10.44 1.38 10.49
N HIS A 119 11.64 1.92 10.61
CA HIS A 119 12.56 1.57 11.69
C HIS A 119 12.14 2.27 12.98
N GLU A 120 12.05 1.51 14.06
CA GLU A 120 11.58 1.91 15.39
C GLU A 120 12.53 1.35 16.47
N ASP A 121 12.47 1.89 17.69
CA ASP A 121 13.34 1.45 18.78
C ASP A 121 13.12 -0.02 19.17
N ASP A 122 11.89 -0.51 19.02
CA ASP A 122 11.48 -1.90 19.27
C ASP A 122 11.53 -2.80 18.02
N GLY A 123 12.12 -2.30 16.93
CA GLY A 123 12.33 -3.04 15.68
C GLY A 123 11.67 -2.37 14.48
N TRP A 124 10.59 -2.96 13.98
CA TRP A 124 9.94 -2.51 12.75
C TRP A 124 8.42 -2.54 12.88
N ASN A 125 7.80 -1.44 12.45
CA ASN A 125 6.36 -1.22 12.23
C ASN A 125 5.40 -1.46 13.43
N SER A 126 5.87 -2.08 14.51
CA SER A 126 5.06 -2.58 15.61
C SER A 126 4.50 -1.44 16.47
N THR A 127 5.34 -0.46 16.82
CA THR A 127 4.91 0.72 17.55
C THR A 127 3.95 1.56 16.70
N THR A 128 4.25 1.77 15.42
CA THR A 128 3.38 2.48 14.48
C THR A 128 2.01 1.80 14.37
N GLY A 129 1.98 0.47 14.19
CA GLY A 129 0.75 -0.31 14.12
C GLY A 129 -0.08 -0.17 15.39
N ALA A 130 0.54 -0.37 16.56
CA ALA A 130 -0.15 -0.29 17.85
C ALA A 130 -0.69 1.12 18.14
N THR A 131 0.09 2.17 17.89
CA THR A 131 -0.30 3.55 18.22
C THR A 131 -1.33 4.14 17.26
N ARG A 132 -1.20 3.88 15.96
CA ARG A 132 -2.10 4.46 14.93
C ARG A 132 -3.42 3.71 14.81
N PHE A 133 -3.47 2.42 15.20
CA PHE A 133 -4.63 1.56 14.99
C PHE A 133 -5.08 0.80 16.25
N ALA A 134 -4.74 1.27 17.45
CA ALA A 134 -5.08 0.64 18.74
C ALA A 134 -6.53 0.12 18.85
N ASN A 135 -7.48 0.83 18.23
CA ASN A 135 -8.91 0.51 18.28
C ASN A 135 -9.52 0.21 16.91
N GLN A 136 -8.69 -0.14 15.91
CA GLN A 136 -9.18 -0.46 14.58
C GLN A 136 -8.89 -1.92 14.22
N PRO A 137 -9.83 -2.63 13.59
CA PRO A 137 -9.65 -4.03 13.22
C PRO A 137 -8.72 -4.11 12.00
N ILE A 138 -7.43 -4.22 12.27
CA ILE A 138 -6.37 -4.40 11.28
C ILE A 138 -5.61 -5.69 11.53
N VAL A 139 -4.98 -6.22 10.50
CA VAL A 139 -4.01 -7.31 10.58
C VAL A 139 -2.68 -6.77 10.09
N MET A 140 -1.61 -7.04 10.85
CA MET A 140 -0.23 -6.81 10.43
C MET A 140 0.44 -8.15 10.17
N MET A 141 0.99 -8.33 8.99
CA MET A 141 1.64 -9.57 8.56
C MET A 141 3.08 -9.29 8.11
N GLU A 142 4.02 -10.08 8.61
CA GLU A 142 5.38 -10.13 8.04
C GLU A 142 5.30 -10.75 6.64
N PHE A 143 5.52 -9.93 5.61
CA PHE A 143 5.59 -10.41 4.23
C PHE A 143 6.98 -10.99 3.95
N CYS A 144 8.03 -10.26 4.31
CA CYS A 144 9.39 -10.76 4.22
C CYS A 144 10.36 -10.00 5.14
N LYS A 145 11.56 -10.57 5.29
CA LYS A 145 12.74 -9.85 5.78
C LYS A 145 13.72 -9.65 4.65
N ARG A 146 14.32 -8.47 4.57
CA ARG A 146 15.20 -8.06 3.46
C ARG A 146 16.51 -7.53 4.02
N GLU A 147 17.61 -7.77 3.30
CA GLU A 147 18.90 -7.15 3.63
C GLU A 147 19.04 -5.82 2.89
N ARG A 148 19.38 -4.77 3.64
CA ARG A 148 19.69 -3.45 3.12
C ARG A 148 21.16 -3.13 3.38
N GLY A 149 21.77 -2.50 2.40
CA GLY A 149 23.21 -2.27 2.40
C GLY A 149 23.64 -1.32 1.30
N LEU A 150 24.95 -1.20 1.12
CA LEU A 150 25.52 -0.38 0.06
C LEU A 150 25.60 -1.21 -1.22
N ILE A 151 24.89 -0.78 -2.25
CA ILE A 151 25.07 -1.22 -3.63
C ILE A 151 26.26 -0.45 -4.20
N VAL A 152 27.27 -1.16 -4.69
CA VAL A 152 28.50 -0.59 -5.26
C VAL A 152 28.82 -1.26 -6.59
N SER A 153 29.69 -0.64 -7.39
CA SER A 153 30.07 -1.18 -8.70
C SER A 153 30.58 -2.62 -8.59
N HIS A 154 30.40 -3.42 -9.65
CA HIS A 154 30.90 -4.78 -9.74
C HIS A 154 32.38 -4.89 -9.31
N GLY A 155 32.70 -5.93 -8.53
CA GLY A 155 34.04 -6.15 -7.97
C GLY A 155 34.43 -5.15 -6.87
N ASN A 156 33.53 -4.24 -6.48
CA ASN A 156 33.78 -3.18 -5.51
C ASN A 156 35.06 -2.37 -5.80
N ALA A 157 35.26 -1.94 -7.05
CA ALA A 157 36.42 -1.15 -7.46
C ALA A 157 36.70 0.09 -6.56
N PRO A 158 35.70 0.77 -5.97
CA PRO A 158 35.92 1.85 -5.00
C PRO A 158 36.45 1.41 -3.63
N SER A 159 36.50 0.11 -3.34
CA SER A 159 36.90 -0.49 -2.05
C SER A 159 36.05 -0.02 -0.86
N ILE A 160 34.74 0.15 -1.07
CA ILE A 160 33.81 0.58 -0.03
C ILE A 160 33.40 -0.66 0.79
N THR A 161 33.66 -0.65 2.10
CA THR A 161 33.26 -1.75 3.00
C THR A 161 32.46 -1.27 4.21
N THR A 162 32.45 0.03 4.47
CA THR A 162 31.74 0.67 5.58
C THR A 162 31.12 2.00 5.15
N ILE A 163 30.24 2.58 5.98
CA ILE A 163 29.69 3.92 5.76
C ILE A 163 30.79 4.98 5.72
N SER A 164 31.84 4.84 6.53
CA SER A 164 32.95 5.79 6.60
C SER A 164 33.71 5.93 5.27
N ASP A 165 33.72 4.87 4.45
CA ASP A 165 34.38 4.87 3.13
C ASP A 165 33.63 5.72 2.08
N LEU A 166 32.40 6.15 2.40
CA LEU A 166 31.60 7.02 1.54
C LEU A 166 32.05 8.49 1.58
N LYS A 167 33.06 8.82 2.40
CA LYS A 167 33.62 10.16 2.48
C LYS A 167 34.15 10.60 1.12
N ARG A 168 33.66 11.76 0.64
CA ARG A 168 33.98 12.34 -0.69
C ARG A 168 33.57 11.46 -1.89
N ARG A 169 32.64 10.53 -1.70
CA ARG A 169 32.05 9.73 -2.77
C ARG A 169 30.73 10.32 -3.23
N ARG A 170 30.35 10.02 -4.48
CA ARG A 170 29.03 10.35 -5.03
C ARG A 170 28.02 9.29 -4.61
N ILE A 171 27.01 9.66 -3.83
CA ILE A 171 26.04 8.70 -3.28
C ILE A 171 24.67 8.96 -3.91
N ALA A 172 24.08 7.93 -4.53
CA ALA A 172 22.73 8.07 -5.07
C ALA A 172 21.73 8.36 -3.93
N ARG A 173 20.76 9.24 -4.19
CA ARG A 173 19.74 9.65 -3.21
C ARG A 173 18.33 9.35 -3.70
N ARG A 174 17.42 9.20 -2.75
CA ARG A 174 15.98 9.17 -3.00
C ARG A 174 15.33 10.50 -2.57
N HIS A 175 14.01 10.55 -2.66
CA HIS A 175 13.24 11.64 -2.09
C HIS A 175 13.49 11.72 -0.57
N GLU A 176 13.65 12.93 -0.05
CA GLU A 176 14.02 13.20 1.37
C GLU A 176 13.01 12.62 2.37
N ASN A 177 11.75 12.53 1.98
CA ASN A 177 10.68 11.95 2.81
C ASN A 177 10.68 10.41 2.86
N SER A 178 11.53 9.73 2.09
CA SER A 178 11.60 8.26 2.12
C SER A 178 12.33 7.78 3.38
N THR A 179 11.83 6.69 3.99
CA THR A 179 12.43 6.13 5.22
C THR A 179 13.88 5.74 5.00
N SER A 180 14.21 5.12 3.87
CA SER A 180 15.57 4.72 3.54
C SER A 180 16.52 5.92 3.37
N GLN A 181 16.03 7.05 2.82
CA GLN A 181 16.86 8.26 2.69
C GLN A 181 17.19 8.86 4.07
N ARG A 182 16.22 8.92 4.98
CA ARG A 182 16.47 9.38 6.35
C ARG A 182 17.43 8.46 7.10
N HIS A 183 17.32 7.15 6.90
CA HIS A 183 18.25 6.18 7.49
C HIS A 183 19.67 6.40 6.93
N LEU A 184 19.82 6.53 5.60
CA LEU A 184 21.12 6.85 5.00
C LEU A 184 21.71 8.15 5.57
N GLU A 185 20.91 9.20 5.70
CA GLU A 185 21.36 10.47 6.29
C GLU A 185 21.81 10.33 7.73
N ALA A 186 21.12 9.52 8.54
CA ALA A 186 21.53 9.24 9.92
C ALA A 186 22.90 8.53 9.95
N LEU A 187 23.07 7.47 9.15
CA LEU A 187 24.34 6.73 9.04
C LEU A 187 25.49 7.63 8.59
N LEU A 188 25.24 8.49 7.59
CA LEU A 188 26.26 9.44 7.11
C LEU A 188 26.65 10.46 8.18
N ARG A 189 25.67 10.97 8.95
CA ARG A 189 25.94 11.91 10.05
C ARG A 189 26.73 11.25 11.17
N GLU A 190 26.39 10.02 11.54
CA GLU A 190 27.12 9.23 12.53
C GLU A 190 28.59 8.99 12.12
N ALA A 191 28.83 8.79 10.82
CA ALA A 191 30.18 8.67 10.26
C ALA A 191 30.89 10.03 10.03
N GLY A 192 30.28 11.15 10.41
CA GLY A 192 30.85 12.49 10.22
C GLY A 192 30.94 12.94 8.77
N ILE A 193 30.07 12.43 7.89
CA ILE A 193 30.02 12.76 6.47
C ILE A 193 28.97 13.85 6.22
N ASP A 194 29.36 14.91 5.52
CA ASP A 194 28.44 15.96 5.11
C ASP A 194 27.50 15.46 4.00
N THR A 195 26.24 15.26 4.37
CA THR A 195 25.15 14.85 3.47
C THR A 195 24.96 15.79 2.27
N LYS A 196 25.21 17.10 2.42
CA LYS A 196 25.06 18.06 1.30
C LYS A 196 26.10 17.80 0.21
N LEU A 197 27.33 17.52 0.61
CA LEU A 197 28.42 17.19 -0.32
C LEU A 197 28.22 15.79 -0.93
N ALA A 198 27.84 14.81 -0.11
CA ALA A 198 27.63 13.43 -0.56
C ALA A 198 26.56 13.32 -1.66
N PHE A 199 25.52 14.16 -1.57
CA PHE A 199 24.40 14.18 -2.50
C PHE A 199 24.49 15.30 -3.55
N ALA A 200 25.60 16.05 -3.59
CA ALA A 200 25.77 17.12 -4.56
C ALA A 200 25.70 16.56 -5.99
N ALA A 201 24.92 17.24 -6.85
CA ALA A 201 24.69 16.86 -8.25
C ALA A 201 24.04 15.47 -8.47
N GLN A 202 23.47 14.85 -7.44
CA GLN A 202 22.78 13.56 -7.56
C GLN A 202 21.30 13.76 -7.91
N LYS A 203 20.82 12.99 -8.89
CA LYS A 203 19.39 12.96 -9.23
C LYS A 203 18.61 12.22 -8.14
N VAL A 204 17.36 12.64 -7.94
CA VAL A 204 16.43 11.97 -7.03
C VAL A 204 15.91 10.70 -7.68
N CYS A 205 16.29 9.55 -7.14
CA CYS A 205 15.83 8.23 -7.58
C CYS A 205 14.47 7.91 -6.95
N ARG A 206 13.57 7.31 -7.74
CA ARG A 206 12.20 6.96 -7.36
C ARG A 206 12.12 5.66 -6.56
N ASP A 207 12.90 4.66 -6.97
CA ASP A 207 12.88 3.30 -6.41
C ASP A 207 14.30 2.71 -6.27
N ASP A 208 14.37 1.50 -5.72
CA ASP A 208 15.64 0.77 -5.54
C ASP A 208 16.27 0.34 -6.88
N GLU A 209 15.48 0.28 -7.96
CA GLU A 209 15.98 -0.02 -9.30
C GLU A 209 16.75 1.16 -9.89
N GLU A 210 16.20 2.38 -9.81
CA GLU A 210 16.91 3.59 -10.22
C GLU A 210 18.19 3.83 -9.40
N LEU A 211 18.18 3.51 -8.10
CA LEU A 211 19.37 3.55 -7.27
C LEU A 211 20.46 2.60 -7.77
N ALA A 212 20.11 1.34 -8.04
CA ALA A 212 21.05 0.36 -8.60
C ALA A 212 21.56 0.80 -9.98
N MET A 213 20.69 1.37 -10.82
CA MET A 213 21.05 1.87 -12.14
C MET A 213 22.00 3.07 -12.07
N ALA A 214 21.84 3.97 -11.10
CA ALA A 214 22.74 5.10 -10.89
C ALA A 214 24.17 4.64 -10.58
N VAL A 215 24.32 3.56 -9.79
CA VAL A 215 25.61 2.93 -9.52
C VAL A 215 26.14 2.21 -10.75
N LYS A 216 25.30 1.40 -11.42
CA LYS A 216 25.67 0.64 -12.62
C LYS A 216 26.18 1.53 -13.76
N SER A 217 25.58 2.70 -13.92
CA SER A 217 25.94 3.68 -14.96
C SER A 217 27.06 4.64 -14.54
N GLY A 218 27.61 4.51 -13.33
CA GLY A 218 28.72 5.34 -12.83
C GLY A 218 28.34 6.78 -12.47
N HIS A 219 27.05 7.12 -12.41
CA HIS A 219 26.56 8.41 -11.91
C HIS A 219 26.76 8.56 -10.40
N ALA A 220 26.68 7.43 -9.69
CA ALA A 220 27.01 7.30 -8.27
C ALA A 220 28.04 6.18 -8.07
N GLU A 221 28.79 6.25 -6.97
CA GLU A 221 29.74 5.22 -6.55
C GLU A 221 29.11 4.25 -5.54
N ALA A 222 28.08 4.70 -4.83
CA ALA A 222 27.32 3.88 -3.89
C ALA A 222 25.85 4.31 -3.81
N ALA A 223 24.99 3.40 -3.38
CA ALA A 223 23.59 3.67 -3.05
C ALA A 223 23.16 2.81 -1.87
N LEU A 224 22.31 3.32 -0.97
CA LEU A 224 21.63 2.48 0.03
C LEU A 224 20.45 1.77 -0.64
N GLY A 225 20.52 0.45 -0.77
CA GLY A 225 19.50 -0.34 -1.47
C GLY A 225 19.43 -1.78 -1.02
N LEU A 226 18.55 -2.54 -1.67
CA LEU A 226 18.33 -3.96 -1.38
C LEU A 226 19.39 -4.86 -2.03
N ARG A 227 19.79 -5.93 -1.33
CA ARG A 227 20.69 -6.97 -1.89
C ARG A 227 20.16 -7.52 -3.22
N SER A 228 18.86 -7.80 -3.28
CA SER A 228 18.21 -8.35 -4.48
C SER A 228 18.38 -7.45 -5.71
N MET A 229 18.47 -6.13 -5.53
CA MET A 229 18.73 -5.20 -6.63
C MET A 229 20.21 -5.22 -7.05
N ALA A 230 21.14 -5.30 -6.09
CA ALA A 230 22.56 -5.47 -6.44
C ALA A 230 22.76 -6.73 -7.28
N GLU A 231 22.19 -7.86 -6.86
CA GLU A 231 22.28 -9.15 -7.55
C GLU A 231 21.62 -9.10 -8.94
N LYS A 232 20.38 -8.58 -9.04
CA LYS A 232 19.66 -8.39 -10.32
C LYS A 232 20.50 -7.65 -11.35
N TYR A 233 21.29 -6.66 -10.91
CA TYR A 233 22.07 -5.80 -11.79
C TYR A 233 23.54 -6.21 -11.97
N GLY A 234 23.98 -7.29 -11.33
CA GLY A 234 25.38 -7.77 -11.37
C GLY A 234 26.36 -6.88 -10.60
N LEU A 235 25.86 -6.14 -9.62
CA LEU A 235 26.61 -5.22 -8.76
C LEU A 235 27.10 -5.93 -7.49
N SER A 236 28.07 -5.31 -6.83
CA SER A 236 28.53 -5.78 -5.52
C SER A 236 27.69 -5.17 -4.40
N PHE A 237 27.65 -5.86 -3.25
CA PHE A 237 26.80 -5.48 -2.12
C PHE A 237 27.58 -5.57 -0.80
N VAL A 238 27.45 -4.52 0.01
CA VAL A 238 28.00 -4.45 1.37
C VAL A 238 26.83 -4.44 2.35
N PRO A 239 26.57 -5.54 3.10
CA PRO A 239 25.44 -5.60 4.02
C PRO A 239 25.61 -4.62 5.18
N LEU A 240 24.52 -3.98 5.59
CA LEU A 240 24.50 -3.09 6.76
C LEU A 240 23.53 -3.57 7.83
N PHE A 241 22.29 -3.90 7.44
CA PHE A 241 21.27 -4.36 8.38
C PHE A 241 20.19 -5.17 7.67
N GLN A 242 19.41 -5.89 8.46
CA GLN A 242 18.19 -6.56 8.02
C GLN A 242 16.98 -5.73 8.42
N GLU A 243 16.03 -5.59 7.50
CA GLU A 243 14.77 -4.92 7.75
C GLU A 243 13.59 -5.87 7.59
N ARG A 244 12.55 -5.62 8.38
CA ARG A 244 11.26 -6.29 8.23
C ARG A 244 10.35 -5.46 7.33
N PHE A 245 9.65 -6.15 6.44
CA PHE A 245 8.70 -5.55 5.52
C PHE A 245 7.33 -6.18 5.77
N ASP A 246 6.41 -5.36 6.28
CA ASP A 246 5.09 -5.79 6.73
C ASP A 246 3.98 -5.27 5.81
N LEU A 247 2.88 -6.00 5.77
CA LEU A 247 1.61 -5.55 5.21
C LEU A 247 0.63 -5.26 6.33
N LEU A 248 0.07 -4.05 6.34
CA LEU A 248 -1.14 -3.73 7.09
C LEU A 248 -2.35 -3.92 6.19
N VAL A 249 -3.35 -4.62 6.71
CA VAL A 249 -4.58 -4.94 5.98
C VAL A 249 -5.75 -4.67 6.90
N TRP A 250 -6.81 -4.06 6.38
CA TRP A 250 -8.05 -4.00 7.15
C TRP A 250 -8.58 -5.42 7.36
N HIS A 251 -8.96 -5.78 8.58
CA HIS A 251 -9.42 -7.13 8.89
C HIS A 251 -10.56 -7.60 7.97
N VAL A 252 -11.45 -6.68 7.57
CA VAL A 252 -12.53 -6.98 6.60
C VAL A 252 -11.98 -7.36 5.22
N MET A 253 -10.87 -6.78 4.80
CA MET A 253 -10.23 -7.04 3.50
C MET A 253 -9.33 -8.28 3.54
N TRP A 254 -8.97 -8.77 4.73
CA TRP A 254 -8.10 -9.93 4.90
C TRP A 254 -8.63 -11.18 4.20
N PHE A 255 -9.95 -11.40 4.23
CA PHE A 255 -10.58 -12.58 3.66
C PHE A 255 -11.18 -12.33 2.26
N GLU A 256 -10.98 -11.14 1.70
CA GLU A 256 -11.50 -10.82 0.38
C GLU A 256 -10.57 -11.34 -0.72
N PRO A 257 -11.12 -11.76 -1.88
CA PRO A 257 -10.33 -12.35 -2.96
C PRO A 257 -9.11 -11.53 -3.42
N PRO A 258 -9.11 -10.18 -3.42
CA PRO A 258 -7.91 -9.42 -3.80
C PRO A 258 -6.70 -9.59 -2.87
N PHE A 259 -6.90 -10.09 -1.64
CA PHE A 259 -5.80 -10.31 -0.68
C PHE A 259 -5.48 -11.79 -0.44
N GLN A 260 -6.47 -12.69 -0.53
CA GLN A 260 -6.30 -14.14 -0.32
C GLN A 260 -5.48 -14.82 -1.43
#